data_AF-A0A2K3D389-F1
#
_entry.id   AF-A0A2K3D389-F1
#
_cell.length_a   1.000
_cell.length_b   1.000
_cell.length_c   1.000
_cell.angle_alpha   90.00
_cell.angle_beta   90.00
_cell.angle_gamma   90.00
#
_symmetry.space_group_name_H-M   'P 1'
#
loop_
_entity.id
_entity.type
_entity.pdbx_description
1 polymer ?
#
loop_
_entity_poly.entity_id
_entity_poly.type
_entity_poly.pdbx_seq_one_letter_code
_entity_poly.pdbx_strand_id
1 'polypeptide(L)'
;MKALLTVGVFSILMVTTPFILYFASYEGYLDKLYALTVGIPGPENRAVASAILAVLGVNLVVGGFLYVAFQEVTTDDTAKVEAKKND
;
A
#
# COMPACT_ATOMS: atom_id res chain seq x y z
N MET A 1 5.16 18.03 11.08
CA MET A 1 6.21 17.57 10.15
C MET A 1 6.05 16.10 9.78
N LYS A 2 5.71 15.20 10.74
CA LYS A 2 5.41 13.77 10.48
C LYS A 2 4.28 13.55 9.47
N ALA A 3 3.11 14.16 9.69
CA ALA A 3 1.96 14.02 8.78
C ALA A 3 2.27 14.42 7.32
N LEU A 4 3.07 15.47 7.08
CA LEU A 4 3.47 15.89 5.74
C LEU A 4 4.35 14.84 5.05
N LEU A 5 5.27 14.22 5.82
CA LEU A 5 6.14 13.16 5.33
C LEU A 5 5.33 11.90 5.03
N THR A 6 4.38 11.53 5.91
CA THR A 6 3.45 10.42 5.69
C THR A 6 2.65 10.62 4.41
N VAL A 7 2.03 11.80 4.21
CA VAL A 7 1.32 12.12 2.96
C VAL A 7 2.26 12.07 1.75
N GLY A 8 3.48 12.59 1.85
CA GLY A 8 4.45 12.57 0.75
C GLY A 8 4.84 11.14 0.34
N VAL A 9 5.17 10.29 1.32
CA VAL A 9 5.53 8.88 1.07
C VAL A 9 4.36 8.13 0.47
N PHE A 10 3.16 8.23 1.06
CA PHE A 10 1.98 7.51 0.54
C PHE A 10 1.52 8.03 -0.83
N SER A 11 1.74 9.32 -1.15
CA SER A 11 1.49 9.84 -2.50
C SER A 11 2.41 9.19 -3.53
N ILE A 12 3.71 9.05 -3.21
CA ILE A 12 4.66 8.36 -4.10
C ILE A 12 4.25 6.89 -4.25
N LEU A 13 3.92 6.20 -3.14
CA LEU A 13 3.49 4.81 -3.17
C LEU A 13 2.20 4.61 -3.98
N MET A 14 1.23 5.51 -3.87
CA MET A 14 -0.02 5.46 -4.65
C MET A 14 0.22 5.55 -6.14
N VAL A 15 1.24 6.32 -6.55
CA VAL A 15 1.62 6.42 -7.96
C VAL A 15 2.47 5.23 -8.37
N THR A 16 3.49 4.83 -7.63
CA THR A 16 4.47 3.83 -8.12
C THR A 16 4.00 2.39 -7.97
N THR A 17 3.29 2.06 -6.89
CA THR A 17 2.87 0.69 -6.58
C THR A 17 2.03 0.03 -7.69
N PRO A 18 0.97 0.66 -8.25
CA PRO A 18 0.20 0.03 -9.31
C PRO A 18 1.03 -0.25 -10.57
N PHE A 19 1.94 0.65 -10.94
CA PHE A 19 2.81 0.44 -12.10
C PHE A 19 3.80 -0.70 -11.85
N ILE A 20 4.47 -0.68 -10.69
CA ILE A 20 5.43 -1.72 -10.32
C ILE A 20 4.74 -3.09 -10.30
N LEU A 21 3.58 -3.22 -9.66
CA LEU A 21 2.86 -4.50 -9.60
C LEU A 21 2.33 -4.93 -10.96
N TYR A 22 1.83 -3.99 -11.77
CA TYR A 22 1.37 -4.31 -13.12
C TYR A 22 2.52 -4.86 -13.99
N PHE A 23 3.64 -4.14 -14.08
CA PHE A 23 4.78 -4.57 -14.88
C PHE A 23 5.47 -5.81 -14.30
N ALA A 24 5.61 -5.88 -12.97
CA ALA A 24 6.20 -7.05 -12.32
C ALA A 24 5.37 -8.32 -12.58
N SER A 25 4.06 -8.20 -12.55
CA SER A 25 3.14 -9.27 -12.91
C SER A 25 3.21 -9.62 -14.40
N TYR A 26 3.18 -8.60 -15.27
CA TYR A 26 3.13 -8.80 -16.72
C TYR A 26 4.39 -9.47 -17.27
N GLU A 27 5.57 -9.08 -16.77
CA GLU A 27 6.85 -9.71 -17.12
C GLU A 27 7.06 -11.09 -16.49
N GLY A 28 6.23 -11.46 -15.51
CA GLY A 28 6.24 -12.78 -14.88
C GLY A 28 7.11 -12.91 -13.63
N TYR A 29 7.60 -11.80 -13.06
CA TYR A 29 8.35 -11.86 -11.79
C TYR A 29 7.48 -12.38 -10.64
N LEU A 30 6.16 -12.28 -10.77
CA LEU A 30 5.18 -12.74 -9.79
C LEU A 30 4.58 -14.10 -10.13
N ASP A 31 5.10 -14.80 -11.15
CA ASP A 31 4.63 -16.13 -11.55
C ASP A 31 4.69 -17.14 -10.40
N LYS A 32 5.69 -17.05 -9.50
CA LYS A 32 5.77 -17.90 -8.30
C LYS A 32 4.60 -17.65 -7.33
N LEU A 33 4.18 -16.40 -7.20
CA LEU A 33 3.04 -15.99 -6.38
C LEU A 33 1.73 -16.45 -7.01
N TYR A 34 1.60 -16.33 -8.33
CA TYR A 34 0.45 -16.85 -9.07
C TYR A 34 0.35 -18.37 -9.00
N ALA A 35 1.46 -19.10 -9.17
CA ALA A 35 1.51 -20.55 -9.07
C ALA A 35 1.04 -21.07 -7.71
N LEU A 36 1.30 -20.33 -6.62
CA LEU A 36 0.88 -20.71 -5.27
C LEU A 36 -0.62 -20.48 -5.01
N THR A 37 -1.24 -19.52 -5.71
CA THR A 37 -2.56 -19.00 -5.36
C THR A 37 -3.64 -19.37 -6.35
N VAL A 38 -3.44 -19.07 -7.64
CA VAL A 38 -4.49 -19.13 -8.68
C VAL A 38 -4.04 -19.84 -9.97
N GLY A 39 -2.78 -20.30 -10.04
CA GLY A 39 -2.16 -20.82 -11.25
C GLY A 39 -1.57 -19.71 -12.13
N ILE A 40 -0.52 -20.03 -12.90
CA ILE A 40 0.16 -19.05 -13.76
C ILE A 40 -0.80 -18.65 -14.90
N PRO A 41 -1.13 -17.34 -15.03
CA PRO A 41 -2.04 -16.90 -16.08
C PRO A 41 -1.41 -17.09 -17.47
N GLY A 42 -2.20 -17.61 -18.41
CA GLY A 42 -1.80 -17.69 -19.81
C GLY A 42 -1.63 -16.29 -20.44
N PRO A 43 -1.00 -16.19 -21.62
CA PRO A 43 -0.63 -14.91 -22.24
C PRO A 43 -1.80 -13.94 -22.40
N GLU A 44 -2.97 -14.45 -22.78
CA GLU A 44 -4.19 -13.65 -22.99
C GLU A 44 -4.74 -13.05 -21.69
N ASN A 45 -4.58 -13.76 -20.57
CA ASN A 45 -5.11 -13.35 -19.26
C ASN A 45 -4.07 -12.61 -18.41
N ARG A 46 -2.82 -12.51 -18.87
CA ARG A 46 -1.72 -11.93 -18.09
C ARG A 46 -1.92 -10.45 -17.83
N ALA A 47 -2.44 -9.70 -18.81
CA ALA A 47 -2.78 -8.30 -18.63
C ALA A 47 -3.88 -8.10 -17.58
N VAL A 48 -4.92 -8.95 -17.60
CA VAL A 48 -6.03 -8.90 -16.63
C VAL A 48 -5.54 -9.25 -15.22
N ALA A 49 -4.76 -10.33 -15.07
CA ALA A 49 -4.19 -10.74 -13.79
C ALA A 49 -3.27 -9.64 -13.21
N SER A 50 -2.50 -8.97 -14.06
CA SER A 50 -1.65 -7.84 -13.67
C SER A 50 -2.45 -6.63 -13.23
N ALA A 51 -3.54 -6.31 -13.91
CA ALA A 51 -4.45 -5.23 -13.53
C ALA A 51 -5.11 -5.51 -12.17
N ILE A 52 -5.59 -6.73 -11.94
CA ILE A 52 -6.18 -7.15 -10.66
C ILE A 52 -5.14 -6.99 -9.53
N LEU A 53 -3.92 -7.44 -9.75
CA LEU A 53 -2.86 -7.34 -8.75
C LEU A 53 -2.48 -5.88 -8.44
N ALA A 54 -2.42 -5.03 -9.46
CA ALA A 54 -2.19 -3.60 -9.28
C ALA A 54 -3.29 -2.96 -8.42
N VAL A 55 -4.56 -3.31 -8.65
CA VAL A 55 -5.70 -2.84 -7.84
C VAL A 55 -5.59 -3.32 -6.39
N LEU A 56 -5.22 -4.58 -6.16
CA LEU A 56 -4.97 -5.10 -4.81
C LEU A 56 -3.84 -4.34 -4.11
N GLY A 57 -2.75 -4.05 -4.82
CA GLY A 57 -1.64 -3.25 -4.31
C GLY A 57 -2.04 -1.83 -3.90
N VAL A 58 -2.85 -1.16 -4.72
CA VAL A 58 -3.38 0.17 -4.37
C VAL A 58 -4.20 0.10 -3.09
N ASN A 59 -5.06 -0.92 -2.92
CA ASN A 59 -5.83 -1.10 -1.69
C ASN A 59 -4.93 -1.34 -0.47
N LEU A 60 -3.83 -2.09 -0.61
CA LEU A 60 -2.85 -2.26 0.47
C LEU A 60 -2.19 -0.93 0.86
N VAL A 61 -1.83 -0.09 -0.12
CA VAL A 61 -1.26 1.24 0.14
C VAL A 61 -2.26 2.13 0.87
N VAL A 62 -3.52 2.16 0.42
CA VAL A 62 -4.60 2.93 1.08
C VAL A 62 -4.83 2.42 2.51
N GLY A 63 -4.91 1.10 2.71
CA GLY A 63 -5.06 0.50 4.04
C GLY A 63 -3.90 0.86 4.97
N GLY A 64 -2.66 0.80 4.46
CA GLY A 64 -1.47 1.20 5.20
C GLY A 64 -1.49 2.69 5.58
N PHE A 65 -1.93 3.55 4.66
CA PHE A 65 -2.07 4.98 4.94
C PHE A 65 -3.05 5.24 6.07
N LEU A 66 -4.24 4.63 6.02
CA LEU A 66 -5.25 4.77 7.06
C LEU A 66 -4.73 4.29 8.42
N TYR A 67 -4.06 3.14 8.46
CA TYR A 67 -3.47 2.60 9.69
C TYR A 67 -2.47 3.58 10.33
N VAL A 68 -1.52 4.09 9.54
CA VAL A 68 -0.51 5.04 10.02
C VAL A 68 -1.16 6.35 10.45
N ALA A 69 -2.11 6.87 9.67
CA ALA A 69 -2.81 8.11 9.98
C ALA A 69 -3.56 8.02 11.32
N PHE A 70 -4.26 6.92 11.59
CA PHE A 70 -4.97 6.74 12.87
C PHE A 70 -4.02 6.56 14.07
N GLN A 71 -2.84 5.94 13.87
CA GLN A 71 -1.83 5.87 14.93
C GLN A 71 -1.22 7.23 15.26
N GLU A 72 -0.96 8.07 14.25
CA GLU A 72 -0.46 9.43 14.47
C GLU A 72 -1.45 10.24 15.32
N VAL A 73 -2.75 10.17 15.02
CA VAL A 73 -3.81 10.86 15.80
C VAL A 73 -3.84 10.38 17.26
N THR A 74 -3.84 9.07 17.48
CA THR A 74 -3.94 8.50 18.84
C THR A 74 -2.74 8.88 19.71
N THR A 75 -1.55 8.93 19.12
CA THR A 75 -0.31 9.27 19.82
C THR A 75 -0.30 10.74 20.22
N ASP A 76 -0.70 11.65 19.32
CA ASP A 76 -0.73 13.09 19.59
C ASP A 76 -1.76 13.46 20.68
N ASP A 77 -2.91 12.78 20.72
CA ASP A 77 -3.92 13.02 21.76
C ASP A 77 -3.46 12.55 23.14
N THR A 78 -2.79 11.40 23.22
CA THR A 78 -2.22 10.90 24.47
C THR A 78 -1.15 11.84 25.02
N ALA A 79 -0.25 12.33 24.16
CA ALA A 79 0.80 13.27 24.54
C ALA A 79 0.25 14.60 25.09
N LYS A 80 -0.84 15.12 24.51
CA LYS A 80 -1.50 16.34 24.99
C LYS A 80 -2.16 16.16 26.36
N VAL A 81 -2.71 14.97 26.64
CA VAL A 81 -3.32 14.66 27.94
C VAL A 81 -2.26 14.57 29.04
N GLU A 82 -1.12 13.93 28.78
CA GLU A 82 -0.01 13.85 29.74
C GLU A 82 0.61 15.21 30.03
N ALA A 83 0.80 16.05 28.99
CA ALA A 83 1.30 17.41 29.17
C ALA A 83 0.37 18.25 30.09
N LYS A 84 -0.95 18.15 29.90
CA LYS A 84 -1.95 18.85 30.74
C LYS A 84 -2.01 18.38 32.20
N LYS A 85 -1.51 17.19 32.50
CA LYS A 85 -1.57 16.60 33.86
C LYS A 85 -0.38 17.02 34.73
N ASN A 86 0.69 17.51 34.10
CA ASN A 86 1.93 17.89 34.76
C ASN A 86 2.09 19.42 34.91
N ASP A 87 1.13 20.22 34.42
CA ASP A 87 0.96 21.65 34.68
C ASP A 87 -0.02 21.87 35.86
#